data_AF-A0A1Q3MT63-F1
#
_entry.id   AF-A0A1Q3MT63-F1
#
_cell.length_a   1.000
_cell.length_b   1.000
_cell.length_c   1.000
_cell.angle_alpha   90.00
_cell.angle_beta   90.00
_cell.angle_gamma   90.00
#
_symmetry.space_group_name_H-M   'P 1'
#
loop_
_entity.id
_entity.type
_entity.pdbx_description
1 polymer ?
#
loop_
_entity_poly.entity_id
_entity_poly.type
_entity_poly.pdbx_seq_one_letter_code
_entity_poly.pdbx_strand_id
1 'polypeptide(L)'
;MTKKKQLSAEQTIMLFEILKKRFEENMHRHQALNWVDIENQLKQKPEKLWVLNQMEETGGEPDIVSFDSKLSEIVFYDCAIETPKGRRILCYDRAALDARKEHKPENNAVEVAEEIGIELLMEEQYKQLQSVEYFDLKTS
;
A
#
# COMPACT_ATOMS: atom_id res chain seq x y z
N MET A 1 4.27 -0.54 -23.48
CA MET A 1 4.30 -2.02 -23.40
C MET A 1 3.65 -2.42 -22.09
N THR A 2 2.47 -3.02 -22.13
CA THR A 2 1.75 -3.49 -20.94
C THR A 2 2.54 -4.66 -20.34
N LYS A 3 3.42 -4.38 -19.37
CA LYS A 3 4.01 -5.41 -18.51
C LYS A 3 2.83 -6.20 -17.94
N LYS A 4 2.77 -7.52 -18.19
CA LYS A 4 1.79 -8.38 -17.52
C LYS A 4 2.03 -8.19 -16.02
N LYS A 5 1.09 -7.53 -15.33
CA LYS A 5 1.11 -7.28 -13.88
C LYS A 5 0.87 -8.61 -13.15
N GLN A 6 1.83 -9.51 -13.25
CA GLN A 6 1.73 -10.88 -12.74
C GLN A 6 3.07 -11.27 -12.13
N LEU A 7 3.04 -11.71 -10.89
CA LEU A 7 4.22 -12.15 -10.16
C LEU A 7 4.64 -13.56 -10.59
N SER A 8 5.93 -13.86 -10.44
CA SER A 8 6.40 -15.24 -10.52
C SER A 8 5.87 -16.07 -9.34
N ALA A 9 5.92 -17.40 -9.45
CA ALA A 9 5.52 -18.28 -8.36
C ALA A 9 6.37 -18.03 -7.09
N GLU A 10 7.68 -17.84 -7.26
CA GLU A 10 8.60 -17.54 -6.15
C GLU A 10 8.28 -16.20 -5.47
N GLN A 11 8.05 -15.14 -6.27
CA GLN A 11 7.67 -13.82 -5.73
C GLN A 11 6.33 -13.89 -4.99
N THR A 12 5.38 -14.65 -5.54
CA THR A 12 4.06 -14.83 -4.92
C THR A 12 4.17 -15.55 -3.57
N ILE A 13 5.00 -16.60 -3.48
CA ILE A 13 5.24 -17.32 -2.23
C ILE A 13 5.88 -16.40 -1.18
N MET A 14 6.95 -15.69 -1.55
CA MET A 14 7.61 -14.75 -0.62
C MET A 14 6.67 -13.65 -0.16
N LEU A 15 5.89 -13.07 -1.07
CA LEU A 15 4.90 -12.04 -0.73
C LEU A 15 3.86 -12.57 0.26
N PHE A 16 3.32 -13.77 0.02
CA PHE A 16 2.36 -14.37 0.95
C PHE A 16 2.98 -14.67 2.32
N GLU A 17 4.23 -15.09 2.40
CA GLU A 17 4.92 -15.29 3.68
C GLU A 17 5.06 -13.97 4.46
N ILE A 18 5.45 -12.89 3.78
CA ILE A 18 5.57 -11.55 4.38
C ILE A 18 4.20 -11.05 4.86
N LEU A 19 3.20 -11.07 3.98
CA LEU A 19 1.86 -10.60 4.30
C LEU A 19 1.21 -11.42 5.41
N LYS A 20 1.38 -12.76 5.40
CA LYS A 20 0.86 -13.64 6.44
C LYS A 20 1.49 -13.32 7.79
N LYS A 21 2.81 -13.20 7.83
CA LYS A 21 3.52 -12.86 9.06
C LYS A 21 3.05 -11.51 9.60
N ARG A 22 2.93 -10.49 8.75
CA ARG A 22 2.45 -9.16 9.14
C ARG A 22 1.00 -9.19 9.63
N PHE A 23 0.13 -9.95 8.96
CA PHE A 23 -1.25 -10.18 9.39
C PHE A 23 -1.30 -10.82 10.80
N GLU A 24 -0.53 -11.89 11.02
CA GLU A 24 -0.46 -12.56 12.33
C GLU A 24 0.11 -11.65 13.44
N GLU A 25 1.10 -10.81 13.12
CA GLU A 25 1.66 -9.83 14.06
C GLU A 25 0.66 -8.68 14.36
N ASN A 26 -0.18 -8.31 13.39
CA ASN A 26 -1.12 -7.20 13.48
C ASN A 26 -2.59 -7.64 13.62
N MET A 27 -2.86 -8.82 14.17
CA MET A 27 -4.22 -9.34 14.36
C MET A 27 -5.18 -8.39 15.07
N HIS A 28 -4.66 -7.47 15.88
CA HIS A 28 -5.45 -6.42 16.53
C HIS A 28 -6.17 -5.48 15.55
N ARG A 29 -5.62 -5.29 14.33
CA ARG A 29 -6.19 -4.45 13.27
C ARG A 29 -7.37 -5.12 12.54
N HIS A 30 -7.45 -6.45 12.58
CA HIS A 30 -8.40 -7.23 11.77
C HIS A 30 -8.91 -8.49 12.51
N GLN A 31 -9.32 -8.33 13.77
CA GLN A 31 -9.71 -9.42 14.66
C GLN A 31 -10.82 -10.35 14.14
N ALA A 32 -11.63 -9.89 13.17
CA ALA A 32 -12.73 -10.67 12.59
C ALA A 32 -12.39 -11.36 11.26
N LEU A 33 -11.17 -11.19 10.73
CA LEU A 33 -10.76 -11.74 9.44
C LEU A 33 -9.89 -12.99 9.61
N ASN A 34 -10.00 -13.93 8.67
CA ASN A 34 -9.12 -15.09 8.57
C ASN A 34 -8.15 -14.93 7.41
N TRP A 35 -6.87 -15.16 7.66
CA TRP A 35 -5.83 -15.13 6.64
C TRP A 35 -6.14 -16.05 5.44
N VAL A 36 -6.69 -17.23 5.69
CA VAL A 36 -7.02 -18.21 4.62
C VAL A 36 -8.03 -17.63 3.62
N ASP A 37 -9.02 -16.89 4.10
CA ASP A 37 -10.02 -16.26 3.22
C ASP A 37 -9.38 -15.14 2.39
N ILE A 38 -8.50 -14.35 3.01
CA ILE A 38 -7.72 -13.29 2.37
C ILE A 38 -6.82 -13.86 1.28
N GLU A 39 -6.05 -14.90 1.60
CA GLU A 39 -5.14 -15.57 0.68
C GLU A 39 -5.89 -16.10 -0.55
N ASN A 40 -7.05 -16.75 -0.34
CA ASN A 40 -7.89 -17.25 -1.42
C ASN A 40 -8.47 -16.13 -2.31
N GLN A 41 -8.81 -14.98 -1.74
CA GLN A 41 -9.24 -13.82 -2.52
C GLN A 41 -8.08 -13.21 -3.32
N LEU A 42 -6.89 -13.11 -2.73
CA LEU A 42 -5.71 -12.57 -3.39
C LEU A 42 -5.23 -13.46 -4.54
N LYS A 43 -5.27 -14.78 -4.39
CA LYS A 43 -4.95 -15.74 -5.47
C LYS A 43 -5.85 -15.56 -6.70
N GLN A 44 -7.08 -15.10 -6.51
CA GLN A 44 -8.03 -14.81 -7.60
C GLN A 44 -7.81 -13.42 -8.24
N LYS A 45 -6.99 -12.55 -7.62
CA LYS A 45 -6.73 -11.18 -8.05
C LYS A 45 -5.22 -10.96 -8.30
N PRO A 46 -4.66 -11.51 -9.39
CA PRO A 46 -3.23 -11.41 -9.70
C PRO A 46 -2.72 -9.97 -9.84
N GLU A 47 -3.59 -9.05 -10.30
CA GLU A 47 -3.26 -7.63 -10.38
C GLU A 47 -3.03 -7.01 -9.00
N LYS A 48 -3.87 -7.35 -8.00
CA LYS A 48 -3.69 -6.88 -6.62
C LYS A 48 -2.40 -7.43 -6.00
N LEU A 49 -2.06 -8.69 -6.28
CA LEU A 49 -0.78 -9.26 -5.83
C LEU A 49 0.41 -8.49 -6.39
N TRP A 50 0.38 -8.16 -7.69
CA TRP A 50 1.43 -7.35 -8.30
C TRP A 50 1.57 -5.99 -7.63
N VAL A 51 0.44 -5.31 -7.37
CA VAL A 51 0.42 -4.02 -6.65
C VAL A 51 1.03 -4.16 -5.25
N LEU A 52 0.62 -5.17 -4.47
CA LEU A 52 1.14 -5.40 -3.12
C LEU A 52 2.66 -5.64 -3.13
N ASN A 53 3.16 -6.40 -4.09
CA ASN A 53 4.60 -6.59 -4.26
C ASN A 53 5.31 -5.27 -4.58
N GLN A 54 4.75 -4.43 -5.45
CA GLN A 54 5.34 -3.11 -5.73
C GLN A 54 5.35 -2.21 -4.49
N MET A 55 4.32 -2.29 -3.65
CA MET A 55 4.27 -1.57 -2.37
C MET A 55 5.38 -2.04 -1.41
N GLU A 56 5.60 -3.35 -1.29
CA GLU A 56 6.71 -3.93 -0.53
C GLU A 56 8.09 -3.56 -1.09
N GLU A 57 8.29 -3.67 -2.41
CA GLU A 57 9.57 -3.37 -3.08
C GLU A 57 10.01 -1.92 -2.88
N THR A 58 9.04 -1.02 -2.76
CA THR A 58 9.29 0.41 -2.50
C THR A 58 9.42 0.75 -1.01
N GLY A 59 9.45 -0.26 -0.14
CA GLY A 59 9.66 -0.14 1.30
C GLY A 59 8.41 0.24 2.09
N GLY A 60 7.23 0.12 1.50
CA GLY A 60 5.97 0.23 2.22
C GLY A 60 5.70 -1.02 3.07
N GLU A 61 4.66 -0.94 3.89
CA GLU A 61 4.19 -2.05 4.73
C GLU A 61 2.69 -2.27 4.49
N PRO A 62 2.29 -2.75 3.30
CA PRO A 62 0.88 -3.02 3.02
C PRO A 62 0.31 -4.05 4.01
N ASP A 63 -0.77 -3.65 4.67
CA ASP A 63 -1.48 -4.49 5.63
C ASP A 63 -2.99 -4.20 5.59
N ILE A 64 -3.77 -5.10 6.18
CA ILE A 64 -5.23 -5.03 6.18
C ILE A 64 -5.69 -4.27 7.43
N VAL A 65 -6.26 -3.10 7.18
CA VAL A 65 -6.78 -2.21 8.23
C VAL A 65 -8.30 -2.11 8.18
N SER A 66 -8.90 -2.32 7.02
CA SER A 66 -10.36 -2.25 6.85
C SER A 66 -10.86 -3.32 5.91
N PHE A 67 -12.02 -3.88 6.26
CA PHE A 67 -12.79 -4.76 5.39
C PHE A 67 -14.08 -4.05 5.02
N ASP A 68 -14.28 -3.81 3.72
CA ASP A 68 -15.55 -3.28 3.26
C ASP A 68 -16.57 -4.41 3.18
N SER A 69 -17.36 -4.54 4.26
CA SER A 69 -18.44 -5.52 4.35
C SER A 69 -19.51 -5.36 3.26
N LYS A 70 -19.67 -4.17 2.65
CA LYS A 70 -20.63 -3.95 1.57
C LYS A 70 -20.15 -4.52 0.25
N LEU A 71 -18.86 -4.38 -0.03
CA LEU A 71 -18.24 -4.85 -1.26
C LEU A 71 -17.64 -6.26 -1.11
N SER A 72 -17.60 -6.80 0.11
CA SER A 72 -16.82 -7.99 0.46
C SER A 72 -15.37 -7.89 -0.03
N GLU A 73 -14.83 -6.67 -0.02
CA GLU A 73 -13.49 -6.38 -0.52
C GLU A 73 -12.54 -6.03 0.62
N ILE A 74 -11.36 -6.64 0.52
CA ILE A 74 -10.24 -6.36 1.42
C ILE A 74 -9.54 -5.11 0.90
N VAL A 75 -9.36 -4.14 1.80
CA VAL A 75 -8.64 -2.90 1.53
C VAL A 75 -7.29 -2.96 2.24
N PHE A 76 -6.23 -2.83 1.46
CA PHE A 76 -4.86 -2.76 1.97
C PHE A 76 -4.47 -1.30 2.11
N TYR A 77 -3.87 -0.98 3.25
CA TYR A 77 -3.30 0.32 3.56
C TYR A 77 -1.80 0.16 3.73
N ASP A 78 -1.04 1.15 3.27
CA ASP A 78 0.37 1.23 3.63
C ASP A 78 0.49 1.63 5.10
N CYS A 79 0.92 0.69 5.93
CA CYS A 79 1.03 0.84 7.38
C CYS A 79 2.45 1.14 7.83
N ALA A 80 3.31 1.61 6.93
CA ALA A 80 4.68 1.98 7.25
C ALA A 80 4.69 3.08 8.34
N ILE A 81 5.35 2.79 9.46
CA ILE A 81 5.44 3.71 10.62
C ILE A 81 6.07 5.05 10.21
N GLU A 82 6.99 5.03 9.26
CA GLU A 82 7.55 6.20 8.61
C GLU A 82 7.51 6.04 7.09
N THR A 83 7.30 7.13 6.35
CA THR A 83 7.42 7.10 4.89
C THR A 83 8.80 6.55 4.50
N PRO A 84 8.91 5.51 3.65
CA PRO A 84 10.19 4.94 3.28
C PRO A 84 11.05 5.95 2.53
N LYS A 85 12.38 5.86 2.67
CA LYS A 85 13.32 6.85 2.10
C LYS A 85 13.14 7.08 0.59
N GLY A 86 12.70 6.05 -0.16
CA GLY A 86 12.44 6.13 -1.61
C GLY A 86 11.14 6.83 -1.99
N ARG A 87 10.24 7.11 -1.03
CA ARG A 87 9.00 7.87 -1.22
C ARG A 87 9.01 9.23 -0.52
N ARG A 88 10.14 9.58 0.12
CA ARG A 88 10.36 10.92 0.68
C ARG A 88 10.72 11.87 -0.47
N ILE A 89 10.41 13.16 -0.30
CA ILE A 89 10.78 14.21 -1.27
C ILE A 89 10.02 14.04 -2.60
N LEU A 90 8.69 13.92 -2.55
CA LEU A 90 7.81 14.02 -3.71
C LEU A 90 6.86 15.21 -3.52
N CYS A 91 6.53 15.89 -4.62
CA CYS A 91 5.41 16.83 -4.64
C CYS A 91 4.10 16.05 -4.67
N TYR A 92 2.99 16.64 -4.22
CA TYR A 92 1.68 15.97 -4.28
C TYR A 92 1.29 15.66 -5.73
N ASP A 93 1.28 16.67 -6.59
CA ASP A 93 0.84 16.59 -7.97
C ASP A 93 1.84 17.21 -8.97
N ARG A 94 1.53 17.07 -10.27
CA ARG A 94 2.32 17.65 -11.36
C ARG A 94 2.35 19.19 -11.29
N ALA A 95 1.28 19.83 -10.84
CA ALA A 95 1.24 21.29 -10.70
C ALA A 95 2.25 21.80 -9.65
N ALA A 96 2.32 21.16 -8.50
CA ALA A 96 3.31 21.46 -7.47
C ALA A 96 4.74 21.14 -7.92
N LEU A 97 4.91 20.08 -8.72
CA LEU A 97 6.19 19.73 -9.33
C LEU A 97 6.66 20.83 -10.29
N ASP A 98 5.80 21.32 -11.16
CA ASP A 98 6.13 22.33 -12.17
C ASP A 98 6.28 23.75 -11.59
N ALA A 99 5.67 24.03 -10.44
CA ALA A 99 5.85 25.28 -9.72
C ALA A 99 7.23 25.42 -9.06
N ARG A 100 7.96 24.31 -8.81
CA ARG A 100 9.29 24.37 -8.20
C ARG A 100 10.40 24.69 -9.21
N LYS A 101 11.19 25.72 -8.88
CA LYS A 101 12.37 26.16 -9.65
C LYS A 101 13.67 25.53 -9.18
N GLU A 102 13.79 25.19 -7.90
CA GLU A 102 14.96 24.56 -7.28
C GLU A 102 14.53 23.35 -6.43
N HIS A 103 15.41 22.35 -6.27
CA HIS A 103 15.11 21.07 -5.60
C HIS A 103 13.82 20.41 -6.10
N LYS A 104 13.66 20.40 -7.44
CA LYS A 104 12.55 19.73 -8.11
C LYS A 104 12.68 18.22 -7.86
N PRO A 105 11.70 17.58 -7.22
CA PRO A 105 11.76 16.14 -6.99
C PRO A 105 11.67 15.37 -8.30
N GLU A 106 12.10 14.11 -8.26
CA GLU A 106 12.16 13.26 -9.46
C GLU A 106 10.75 12.91 -9.98
N ASN A 107 9.77 12.79 -9.08
CA ASN A 107 8.38 12.50 -9.44
C ASN A 107 7.38 13.18 -8.48
N ASN A 108 6.08 12.97 -8.71
CA ASN A 108 5.00 13.35 -7.80
C ASN A 108 4.24 12.13 -7.26
N ALA A 109 3.59 12.30 -6.10
CA ALA A 109 2.93 11.21 -5.39
C ALA A 109 1.76 10.61 -6.19
N VAL A 110 1.02 11.44 -6.95
CA VAL A 110 -0.08 10.98 -7.81
C VAL A 110 0.45 10.07 -8.92
N GLU A 111 1.51 10.47 -9.63
CA GLU A 111 2.08 9.65 -10.71
C GLU A 111 2.67 8.34 -10.20
N VAL A 112 3.35 8.35 -9.04
CA VAL A 112 3.86 7.13 -8.41
C VAL A 112 2.70 6.20 -8.02
N ALA A 113 1.61 6.75 -7.49
CA ALA A 113 0.42 5.97 -7.17
C ALA A 113 -0.22 5.35 -8.41
N GLU A 114 -0.38 6.12 -9.50
CA GLU A 114 -0.93 5.64 -10.77
C GLU A 114 -0.04 4.57 -11.44
N GLU A 115 1.29 4.73 -11.40
CA GLU A 115 2.24 3.75 -11.95
C GLU A 115 2.14 2.40 -11.24
N ILE A 116 2.04 2.43 -9.92
CA ILE A 116 1.85 1.23 -9.09
C ILE A 116 0.42 0.71 -9.24
N GLY A 117 -0.57 1.56 -9.50
CA GLY A 117 -1.99 1.20 -9.53
C GLY A 117 -2.62 1.19 -8.14
N ILE A 118 -2.17 2.10 -7.27
CA ILE A 118 -2.75 2.38 -5.96
C ILE A 118 -3.40 3.76 -5.96
N GLU A 119 -4.28 4.00 -5.00
CA GLU A 119 -4.90 5.30 -4.79
C GLU A 119 -4.33 5.95 -3.54
N LEU A 120 -4.19 7.28 -3.57
CA LEU A 120 -3.83 8.04 -2.39
C LEU A 120 -5.02 8.07 -1.43
N LEU A 121 -4.75 7.93 -0.14
CA LEU A 121 -5.79 7.97 0.89
C LEU A 121 -6.43 9.35 0.95
N MET A 122 -7.76 9.37 1.06
CA MET A 122 -8.47 10.58 1.42
C MET A 122 -8.29 10.90 2.91
N GLU A 123 -8.51 12.16 3.28
CA GLU A 123 -8.36 12.63 4.67
C GLU A 123 -9.14 11.78 5.68
N GLU A 124 -10.38 11.38 5.34
CA GLU A 124 -11.21 10.52 6.18
C GLU A 124 -10.60 9.13 6.37
N GLN A 125 -10.06 8.55 5.31
CA GLN A 125 -9.40 7.24 5.34
C GLN A 125 -8.09 7.30 6.13
N TYR A 126 -7.35 8.40 6.01
CA TYR A 126 -6.13 8.63 6.78
C TYR A 126 -6.43 8.81 8.27
N LYS A 127 -7.49 9.55 8.63
CA LYS A 127 -7.97 9.66 10.01
C LYS A 127 -8.43 8.32 10.58
N GLN A 128 -9.10 7.49 9.77
CA GLN A 128 -9.48 6.14 10.15
C GLN A 128 -8.24 5.27 10.41
N LEU A 129 -7.24 5.34 9.53
CA LEU A 129 -5.97 4.64 9.69
C LEU A 129 -5.27 5.04 11.00
N GLN A 130 -5.18 6.35 11.29
CA GLN A 130 -4.62 6.87 12.54
C GLN A 130 -5.44 6.49 13.80
N SER A 131 -6.71 6.12 13.63
CA SER A 131 -7.55 5.65 14.74
C SER A 131 -7.26 4.18 15.11
N VAL A 132 -6.67 3.41 14.19
CA VAL A 132 -6.25 2.02 14.43
C VAL A 132 -4.88 1.99 15.11
N GLU A 133 -3.92 2.75 14.59
CA GLU A 133 -2.59 2.87 15.20
C GLU A 133 -1.94 4.21 14.82
N TYR A 134 -0.88 4.56 15.55
CA TYR A 134 -0.14 5.79 15.29
C TYR A 134 0.80 5.62 14.09
N PHE A 135 0.26 5.85 12.89
CA PHE A 135 1.02 5.86 11.64
C PHE A 135 1.52 7.27 11.30
N ASP A 136 2.67 7.35 10.63
CA ASP A 136 3.22 8.59 10.08
C ASP A 136 3.42 9.69 11.15
N LEU A 137 3.98 9.29 12.29
CA LEU A 137 4.18 10.15 13.47
C LEU A 137 5.20 11.28 13.27
N LYS A 138 5.95 11.29 12.18
CA LYS A 138 6.94 12.32 11.87
C LYS A 138 6.56 13.06 10.60
N THR A 139 5.96 14.22 10.79
CA THR A 139 5.86 15.24 9.74
C THR A 139 7.27 15.67 9.33
N SER A 140 7.61 15.52 8.04
CA SER A 140 8.80 16.17 7.46
C SER A 140 8.59 17.68 7.32
#